data_AF-A0AB36JTY5-F1
#
_entry.id   AF-A0AB36JTY5-F1
#
_cell.length_a   1.000
_cell.length_b   1.000
_cell.length_c   1.000
_cell.angle_alpha   90.00
_cell.angle_beta   90.00
_cell.angle_gamma   90.00
#
_symmetry.space_group_name_H-M   'P 1'
#
loop_
_entity.id
_entity.type
_entity.pdbx_description
1 polymer ?
#
loop_
_entity_poly.entity_id
_entity_poly.type
_entity_poly.pdbx_seq_one_letter_code
_entity_poly.pdbx_strand_id
1 'polypeptide(L)'
;LENSMPNMDVRRKEPLFARPTKKQKDKATKKIRKERLGLSIADKSKEAMEKLMDTEMVADMSLVRFALKNADKLKKLLGYIAVEDEDGDPTPEFMKLSYKEQQVQASKNRDIEQEIEHLKWLNKQTEKDTNKVSMWFNYFFSKNGRFFVDSNTINPQNYKHLHRFFVQPKAHNNTYKRTGNRFSVEGKDVTPLVHYALAQGFGFATDKKSDADIATFAETVLKDLNTPKKLKKARKAFLDAGVYELSNGQEIEIEHLGHAIQAFKFVEDSLTSPGQFESAITAEFDAVTSGFALKLLQMPVVGRKLFTWLGKVGIFKHSDAILNRVDVPSMNNVLSLQENKERGLEKFLDSYQFLASSVKNTSFKALKTNAKGSPLLKSDNKYVKDLWSAVSEVLPSADPEGGISSELRNLFKYPFMTFNYASSIKSIRTRLKGTMQDD
;
A
#
# COMPACT_ATOMS: atom_id res chain seq x y z
N LEU A 1 -27.88 29.81 -19.19
CA LEU A 1 -26.76 29.23 -19.96
C LEU A 1 -26.03 28.26 -19.05
N GLU A 2 -26.60 27.05 -18.98
CA GLU A 2 -26.04 25.90 -18.27
C GLU A 2 -24.71 25.53 -18.92
N ASN A 3 -23.60 25.79 -18.23
CA ASN A 3 -22.33 25.15 -18.55
C ASN A 3 -22.35 23.73 -18.01
N SER A 4 -23.10 22.86 -18.69
CA SER A 4 -22.99 21.42 -18.53
C SER A 4 -21.56 21.02 -18.87
N MET A 5 -20.79 20.63 -17.86
CA MET A 5 -19.53 19.92 -18.07
C MET A 5 -19.79 18.74 -19.03
N PRO A 6 -18.86 18.45 -19.96
CA PRO A 6 -19.03 17.40 -20.94
C PRO A 6 -19.36 16.09 -20.23
N ASN A 7 -20.50 15.50 -20.58
CA ASN A 7 -21.00 14.18 -20.17
C ASN A 7 -19.91 13.31 -19.49
N MET A 8 -19.86 13.38 -18.16
CA MET A 8 -19.04 12.52 -17.31
C MET A 8 -19.58 11.09 -17.24
N ASP A 9 -20.49 10.71 -18.13
CA ASP A 9 -20.87 9.32 -18.34
C ASP A 9 -19.76 8.60 -19.13
N VAL A 10 -18.62 8.43 -18.46
CA VAL A 10 -17.64 7.39 -18.79
C VAL A 10 -18.40 6.08 -18.59
N ARG A 11 -19.11 5.63 -19.64
CA ARG A 11 -20.02 4.46 -19.67
C ARG A 11 -19.75 3.54 -18.50
N ARG A 12 -20.61 3.62 -17.49
CA ARG A 12 -20.53 2.85 -16.25
C ARG A 12 -20.12 1.40 -16.54
N LYS A 13 -19.02 0.96 -15.93
CA LYS A 13 -18.47 -0.39 -16.07
C LYS A 13 -18.55 -1.09 -14.73
N GLU A 14 -19.36 -2.13 -14.71
CA GLU A 14 -19.71 -2.89 -13.52
C GLU A 14 -19.01 -4.24 -13.52
N PRO A 15 -18.83 -4.86 -12.34
CA PRO A 15 -18.65 -6.30 -12.27
C PRO A 15 -19.82 -7.02 -12.97
N LEU A 16 -19.54 -8.24 -13.41
CA LEU A 16 -20.54 -9.16 -13.93
C LEU A 16 -21.00 -10.06 -12.78
N PHE A 17 -22.31 -10.28 -12.63
CA PHE A 17 -22.87 -11.26 -11.68
C PHE A 17 -23.04 -12.66 -12.30
N ALA A 18 -22.44 -12.87 -13.47
CA ALA A 18 -22.31 -14.15 -14.14
C ALA A 18 -20.94 -14.23 -14.82
N ARG A 19 -20.48 -15.45 -15.09
CA ARG A 19 -19.19 -15.67 -15.77
C ARG A 19 -19.14 -14.91 -17.10
N PRO A 20 -17.99 -14.32 -17.47
CA PRO A 20 -17.86 -13.63 -18.75
C PRO A 20 -18.07 -14.60 -19.93
N THR A 21 -18.88 -14.17 -20.89
CA THR A 21 -19.11 -14.89 -22.14
C THR A 21 -17.84 -14.93 -23.00
N LYS A 22 -17.76 -15.91 -23.91
CA LYS A 22 -16.67 -15.99 -24.91
C LYS A 22 -16.49 -14.68 -25.68
N LYS A 23 -17.60 -14.05 -26.10
CA LYS A 23 -17.59 -12.76 -26.80
C LYS A 23 -16.93 -11.64 -25.97
N GLN A 24 -17.13 -11.62 -24.65
CA GLN A 24 -16.50 -10.64 -23.76
C GLN A 24 -15.00 -10.89 -23.64
N LYS A 25 -14.59 -12.15 -23.49
CA LYS A 25 -13.16 -12.54 -23.45
C LYS A 25 -12.45 -12.20 -24.75
N ASP A 26 -13.01 -12.59 -25.90
CA ASP A 26 -12.47 -12.30 -27.23
C ASP A 26 -12.29 -10.79 -27.44
N LYS A 27 -13.24 -9.97 -26.95
CA LYS A 27 -13.14 -8.51 -27.01
C LYS A 27 -11.99 -7.97 -26.15
N ALA A 28 -11.80 -8.52 -24.96
CA ALA A 28 -10.72 -8.12 -24.05
C ALA A 28 -9.33 -8.50 -24.60
N THR A 29 -9.21 -9.68 -25.23
CA THR A 29 -7.95 -10.22 -25.77
C THR A 29 -7.58 -9.71 -27.17
N LYS A 30 -8.48 -8.95 -27.82
CA LYS A 30 -8.27 -8.47 -29.20
C LYS A 30 -7.16 -7.43 -29.35
N LYS A 31 -6.99 -6.51 -28.39
CA LYS A 31 -6.06 -5.39 -28.53
C LYS A 31 -5.47 -4.90 -27.22
N ILE A 32 -4.25 -4.41 -27.31
CA ILE A 32 -3.60 -3.67 -26.22
C ILE A 32 -4.26 -2.29 -26.10
N ARG A 33 -4.61 -1.88 -24.88
CA ARG A 33 -5.26 -0.59 -24.63
C ARG A 33 -4.27 0.57 -24.80
N LYS A 34 -4.68 1.60 -25.55
CA LYS A 34 -3.88 2.80 -25.88
C LYS A 34 -2.58 2.50 -26.66
N GLU A 35 -2.56 1.38 -27.38
CA GLU A 35 -1.49 0.98 -28.29
C GLU A 35 -1.67 1.71 -29.64
N ARG A 36 -0.57 2.10 -30.31
CA ARG A 36 -0.58 2.89 -31.56
C ARG A 36 0.28 2.26 -32.69
N LEU A 37 1.07 1.25 -32.40
CA LEU A 37 2.05 0.59 -33.27
C LEU A 37 1.51 -0.71 -33.90
N GLY A 38 0.26 -1.07 -33.65
CA GLY A 38 -0.37 -2.27 -34.21
C GLY A 38 0.03 -3.58 -33.51
N LEU A 39 0.55 -3.50 -32.28
CA LEU A 39 1.01 -4.69 -31.55
C LEU A 39 -0.16 -5.53 -31.03
N SER A 40 -0.02 -6.85 -31.15
CA SER A 40 -0.97 -7.83 -30.61
C SER A 40 -0.57 -8.26 -29.20
N ILE A 41 -1.56 -8.67 -28.40
CA ILE A 41 -1.33 -9.31 -27.10
C ILE A 41 -0.68 -10.68 -27.36
N ALA A 42 0.41 -11.00 -26.65
CA ALA A 42 1.05 -12.31 -26.70
C ALA A 42 0.11 -13.41 -26.18
N ASP A 43 0.17 -14.62 -26.73
CA ASP A 43 -0.81 -15.67 -26.42
C ASP A 43 -0.81 -16.06 -24.93
N LYS A 44 0.35 -16.13 -24.29
CA LYS A 44 0.44 -16.34 -22.84
C LYS A 44 -0.22 -15.24 -22.02
N SER A 45 -0.20 -13.99 -22.49
CA SER A 45 -0.92 -12.90 -21.86
C SER A 45 -2.44 -12.98 -22.10
N LYS A 46 -2.88 -13.51 -23.26
CA LYS A 46 -4.31 -13.80 -23.50
C LYS A 46 -4.80 -14.89 -22.55
N GLU A 47 -4.08 -16.01 -22.47
CA GLU A 47 -4.38 -17.11 -21.53
C GLU A 47 -4.47 -16.61 -20.08
N ALA A 48 -3.51 -15.77 -19.65
CA ALA A 48 -3.52 -15.19 -18.31
C ALA A 48 -4.73 -14.27 -18.08
N MET A 49 -5.09 -13.43 -19.06
CA MET A 49 -6.23 -12.54 -18.96
C MET A 49 -7.57 -13.29 -18.94
N GLU A 50 -7.70 -14.36 -19.71
CA GLU A 50 -8.87 -15.23 -19.68
C GLU A 50 -9.01 -15.90 -18.32
N LYS A 51 -7.91 -16.43 -17.74
CA LYS A 51 -7.91 -16.96 -16.38
C LYS A 51 -8.34 -15.92 -15.35
N LEU A 52 -7.83 -14.69 -15.44
CA LEU A 52 -8.23 -13.59 -14.56
C LEU A 52 -9.73 -13.26 -14.68
N MET A 53 -10.26 -13.28 -15.90
CA MET A 53 -11.69 -13.06 -16.17
C MET A 53 -12.56 -14.24 -15.66
N ASP A 54 -12.03 -15.46 -15.63
CA ASP A 54 -12.72 -16.64 -15.11
C ASP A 54 -12.69 -16.76 -13.58
N THR A 55 -11.77 -16.06 -12.92
CA THR A 55 -11.69 -16.03 -11.46
C THR A 55 -12.98 -15.46 -10.87
N GLU A 56 -13.71 -16.30 -10.13
CA GLU A 56 -14.84 -15.88 -9.32
C GLU A 56 -14.33 -15.08 -8.12
N MET A 57 -14.75 -13.82 -8.04
CA MET A 57 -14.54 -12.94 -6.89
C MET A 57 -15.81 -12.97 -6.03
N VAL A 58 -15.67 -12.85 -4.72
CA VAL A 58 -16.77 -12.88 -3.77
C VAL A 58 -16.70 -11.63 -2.92
N ALA A 59 -17.77 -10.84 -2.91
CA ALA A 59 -17.96 -9.77 -1.96
C ALA A 59 -18.52 -10.31 -0.64
N ASP A 60 -17.87 -9.98 0.47
CA ASP A 60 -18.40 -10.20 1.82
C ASP A 60 -19.37 -9.07 2.17
N MET A 61 -20.67 -9.36 2.07
CA MET A 61 -21.72 -8.38 2.28
C MET A 61 -21.85 -7.97 3.75
N SER A 62 -21.32 -8.75 4.70
CA SER A 62 -21.29 -8.34 6.10
C SER A 62 -20.32 -7.17 6.31
N LEU A 63 -19.16 -7.20 5.63
CA LEU A 63 -18.20 -6.10 5.62
C LEU A 63 -18.75 -4.87 4.89
N VAL A 64 -19.41 -5.08 3.74
CA VAL A 64 -20.08 -3.99 3.00
C VAL A 64 -21.11 -3.29 3.88
N ARG A 65 -22.03 -4.05 4.50
CA ARG A 65 -23.08 -3.48 5.37
C ARG A 65 -22.50 -2.81 6.61
N PHE A 66 -21.43 -3.39 7.19
CA PHE A 66 -20.70 -2.76 8.28
C PHE A 66 -20.13 -1.41 7.85
N ALA A 67 -19.51 -1.34 6.68
CA ALA A 67 -18.95 -0.09 6.16
C ALA A 67 -20.02 0.96 5.90
N LEU A 68 -21.16 0.57 5.30
CA LEU A 68 -22.29 1.47 5.06
C LEU A 68 -22.91 2.00 6.36
N LYS A 69 -23.03 1.15 7.38
CA LYS A 69 -23.54 1.55 8.71
C LYS A 69 -22.61 2.53 9.44
N ASN A 70 -21.31 2.46 9.17
CA ASN A 70 -20.28 3.30 9.80
C ASN A 70 -19.66 4.31 8.83
N ALA A 71 -20.36 4.65 7.73
CA ALA A 71 -19.78 5.38 6.60
C ALA A 71 -19.11 6.68 7.03
N ASP A 72 -19.73 7.49 7.90
CA ASP A 72 -19.18 8.77 8.31
C ASP A 72 -17.87 8.64 9.08
N LYS A 73 -17.77 7.63 9.96
CA LYS A 73 -16.53 7.34 10.68
C LYS A 73 -15.45 6.87 9.73
N LEU A 74 -15.79 5.95 8.81
CA LEU A 74 -14.83 5.44 7.83
C LEU A 74 -14.35 6.56 6.90
N LYS A 75 -15.23 7.46 6.44
CA LYS A 75 -14.86 8.62 5.64
C LYS A 75 -13.81 9.48 6.37
N LYS A 76 -14.06 9.81 7.64
CA LYS A 76 -13.11 10.57 8.47
C LYS A 76 -11.76 9.86 8.58
N LEU A 77 -11.76 8.56 8.82
CA LEU A 77 -10.54 7.74 8.90
C LEU A 77 -9.79 7.62 7.56
N LEU A 78 -10.48 7.74 6.43
CA LEU A 78 -9.86 7.86 5.10
C LEU A 78 -9.34 9.28 4.81
N GLY A 79 -9.53 10.21 5.76
CA GLY A 79 -9.10 11.60 5.67
C GLY A 79 -10.03 12.47 4.82
N TYR A 80 -11.34 12.19 4.86
CA TYR A 80 -12.37 13.11 4.39
C TYR A 80 -12.42 14.34 5.30
N ILE A 81 -12.38 15.53 4.70
CA ILE A 81 -12.52 16.82 5.38
C ILE A 81 -13.71 17.51 4.72
N ALA A 82 -14.77 17.81 5.48
CA ALA A 82 -15.94 18.49 4.93
C ALA A 82 -15.53 19.85 4.35
N VAL A 83 -15.98 20.14 3.12
CA VAL A 83 -15.62 21.40 2.45
C VAL A 83 -16.44 22.54 3.03
N GLU A 84 -17.75 22.30 3.20
CA GLU A 84 -18.74 23.23 3.72
C GLU A 84 -19.44 22.63 4.95
N ASP A 85 -19.93 23.49 5.83
CA ASP A 85 -20.80 23.12 6.95
C ASP A 85 -22.29 23.09 6.54
N GLU A 86 -23.18 22.96 7.53
CA GLU A 86 -24.63 22.86 7.27
C GLU A 86 -25.25 24.16 6.73
N ASP A 87 -24.61 25.31 6.98
CA ASP A 87 -25.04 26.63 6.53
C ASP A 87 -24.45 26.99 5.15
N GLY A 88 -23.57 26.13 4.62
CA GLY A 88 -22.91 26.31 3.33
C GLY A 88 -21.60 27.09 3.40
N ASP A 89 -21.08 27.34 4.61
CA ASP A 89 -19.83 28.06 4.82
C ASP A 89 -18.64 27.09 4.85
N PRO A 90 -17.46 27.47 4.32
CA PRO A 90 -16.28 26.60 4.35
C PRO A 90 -15.86 26.20 5.77
N THR A 91 -15.60 24.91 5.99
CA THR A 91 -15.26 24.44 7.35
C THR A 91 -13.89 24.97 7.83
N PRO A 92 -13.71 25.19 9.15
CA PRO A 92 -12.42 25.61 9.70
C PRO A 92 -11.27 24.64 9.37
N GLU A 93 -11.53 23.34 9.33
CA GLU A 93 -10.54 22.32 8.96
C GLU A 93 -10.10 22.45 7.50
N PHE A 94 -11.03 22.71 6.58
CA PHE A 94 -10.72 22.90 5.17
C PHE A 94 -9.98 24.22 4.91
N MET A 95 -10.35 25.29 5.64
CA MET A 95 -9.74 26.61 5.51
C MET A 95 -8.30 26.68 6.05
N LYS A 96 -7.87 25.72 6.88
CA LYS A 96 -6.46 25.58 7.31
C LYS A 96 -5.53 25.09 6.20
N LEU A 97 -6.07 24.48 5.15
CA LEU A 97 -5.30 23.97 4.02
C LEU A 97 -4.91 25.12 3.07
N SER A 98 -3.73 25.05 2.47
CA SER A 98 -3.36 25.95 1.37
C SER A 98 -4.27 25.76 0.15
N TYR A 99 -4.32 26.74 -0.75
CA TYR A 99 -5.18 26.68 -1.95
C TYR A 99 -4.94 25.41 -2.81
N LYS A 100 -3.69 24.97 -2.95
CA LYS A 100 -3.39 23.73 -3.68
C LYS A 100 -3.89 22.50 -2.93
N GLU A 101 -3.69 22.45 -1.62
CA GLU A 101 -4.14 21.35 -0.77
C GLU A 101 -5.66 21.26 -0.74
N GLN A 102 -6.38 22.38 -0.78
CA GLN A 102 -7.83 22.42 -0.90
C GLN A 102 -8.32 21.72 -2.19
N GLN A 103 -7.68 21.96 -3.33
CA GLN A 103 -8.02 21.28 -4.60
C GLN A 103 -7.74 19.76 -4.54
N VAL A 104 -6.61 19.38 -3.92
CA VAL A 104 -6.27 17.96 -3.71
C VAL A 104 -7.27 17.30 -2.76
N GLN A 105 -7.65 17.99 -1.68
CA GLN A 105 -8.60 17.51 -0.69
C GLN A 105 -10.00 17.33 -1.28
N ALA A 106 -10.47 18.26 -2.12
CA ALA A 106 -11.75 18.09 -2.83
C ALA A 106 -11.76 16.85 -3.74
N SER A 107 -10.63 16.57 -4.41
CA SER A 107 -10.47 15.35 -5.23
C SER A 107 -10.47 14.09 -4.37
N LYS A 108 -9.75 14.10 -3.24
CA LYS A 108 -9.72 13.01 -2.27
C LYS A 108 -11.10 12.72 -1.68
N ASN A 109 -11.85 13.76 -1.30
CA ASN A 109 -13.22 13.63 -0.80
C ASN A 109 -14.12 12.95 -1.84
N ARG A 110 -14.06 13.41 -3.10
CA ARG A 110 -14.83 12.80 -4.20
C ARG A 110 -14.49 11.33 -4.41
N ASP A 111 -13.21 10.97 -4.36
CA ASP A 111 -12.77 9.58 -4.51
C ASP A 111 -13.31 8.69 -3.36
N ILE A 112 -13.26 9.18 -2.11
CA ILE A 112 -13.82 8.50 -0.94
C ILE A 112 -15.33 8.32 -1.07
N GLU A 113 -16.05 9.37 -1.47
CA GLU A 113 -17.49 9.32 -1.68
C GLU A 113 -17.89 8.31 -2.74
N GLN A 114 -17.18 8.30 -3.87
CA GLN A 114 -17.40 7.32 -4.93
C GLN A 114 -17.18 5.89 -4.43
N GLU A 115 -16.14 5.63 -3.65
CA GLU A 115 -15.91 4.30 -3.06
C GLU A 115 -17.12 3.86 -2.20
N ILE A 116 -17.64 4.73 -1.34
CA ILE A 116 -18.83 4.44 -0.53
C ILE A 116 -20.10 4.28 -1.38
N GLU A 117 -20.30 5.11 -2.40
CA GLU A 117 -21.45 5.00 -3.32
C GLU A 117 -21.43 3.69 -4.12
N HIS A 118 -20.25 3.20 -4.52
CA HIS A 118 -20.11 1.91 -5.18
C HIS A 118 -20.50 0.76 -4.23
N LEU A 119 -20.12 0.84 -2.95
CA LEU A 119 -20.57 -0.12 -1.94
C LEU A 119 -22.10 -0.06 -1.72
N LYS A 120 -22.70 1.13 -1.70
CA LYS A 120 -24.17 1.29 -1.62
C LYS A 120 -24.85 0.66 -2.82
N TRP A 121 -24.33 0.89 -4.03
CA TRP A 121 -24.84 0.26 -5.23
C TRP A 121 -24.78 -1.25 -5.14
N LEU A 122 -23.63 -1.82 -4.76
CA LEU A 122 -23.48 -3.27 -4.62
C LEU A 122 -24.50 -3.83 -3.64
N ASN A 123 -24.69 -3.21 -2.47
CA ASN A 123 -25.67 -3.64 -1.48
C ASN A 123 -27.13 -3.57 -1.98
N LYS A 124 -27.45 -2.66 -2.93
CA LYS A 124 -28.77 -2.57 -3.56
C LYS A 124 -29.01 -3.66 -4.60
N GLN A 125 -27.96 -4.21 -5.21
CA GLN A 125 -28.07 -5.28 -6.22
C GLN A 125 -28.27 -6.67 -5.59
N THR A 126 -28.28 -6.77 -4.26
CA THR A 126 -28.19 -8.02 -3.53
C THR A 126 -29.40 -8.21 -2.62
N GLU A 127 -29.87 -9.45 -2.46
CA GLU A 127 -30.98 -9.74 -1.56
C GLU A 127 -30.64 -9.39 -0.11
N LYS A 128 -31.67 -9.08 0.68
CA LYS A 128 -31.54 -8.46 2.00
C LYS A 128 -30.78 -9.32 3.03
N ASP A 129 -30.56 -10.61 2.76
CA ASP A 129 -29.90 -11.56 3.67
C ASP A 129 -28.72 -12.32 3.03
N THR A 130 -28.30 -11.96 1.82
CA THR A 130 -27.14 -12.57 1.20
C THR A 130 -25.84 -12.06 1.85
N ASN A 131 -25.07 -12.97 2.47
CA ASN A 131 -23.77 -12.64 3.07
C ASN A 131 -22.59 -12.67 2.10
N LYS A 132 -22.75 -13.35 0.95
CA LYS A 132 -21.69 -13.52 -0.06
C LYS A 132 -22.25 -13.35 -1.47
N VAL A 133 -21.61 -12.51 -2.27
CA VAL A 133 -22.06 -12.22 -3.64
C VAL A 133 -20.95 -12.48 -4.63
N SER A 134 -21.16 -13.43 -5.53
CA SER A 134 -20.21 -13.77 -6.57
C SER A 134 -20.24 -12.76 -7.70
N MET A 135 -19.05 -12.40 -8.19
CA MET A 135 -18.86 -11.49 -9.29
C MET A 135 -17.59 -11.81 -10.09
N TRP A 136 -17.58 -11.36 -11.35
CA TRP A 136 -16.46 -11.49 -12.28
C TRP A 136 -16.13 -10.13 -12.86
N PHE A 137 -14.87 -9.94 -13.26
CA PHE A 137 -14.42 -8.69 -13.82
C PHE A 137 -13.97 -8.87 -15.27
N ASN A 138 -14.36 -7.93 -16.13
CA ASN A 138 -13.65 -7.76 -17.39
C ASN A 138 -12.27 -7.19 -17.11
N TYR A 139 -11.31 -7.57 -17.94
CA TYR A 139 -9.94 -7.04 -17.88
C TYR A 139 -9.57 -6.36 -19.18
N PHE A 140 -8.55 -5.51 -19.13
CA PHE A 140 -7.84 -5.05 -20.31
C PHE A 140 -6.33 -5.18 -20.11
N PHE A 141 -5.63 -5.50 -21.19
CA PHE A 141 -4.17 -5.50 -21.22
C PHE A 141 -3.66 -4.13 -21.67
N SER A 142 -2.71 -3.58 -20.93
CA SER A 142 -2.19 -2.24 -21.15
C SER A 142 -0.82 -2.28 -21.84
N LYS A 143 -0.44 -1.17 -22.50
CA LYS A 143 0.85 -1.03 -23.19
C LYS A 143 2.08 -1.29 -22.32
N ASN A 144 1.96 -1.19 -20.99
CA ASN A 144 3.04 -1.49 -20.04
C ASN A 144 3.11 -2.96 -19.64
N GLY A 145 2.39 -3.86 -20.31
CA GLY A 145 2.40 -5.29 -20.05
C GLY A 145 1.56 -5.73 -18.84
N ARG A 146 0.73 -4.85 -18.26
CA ARG A 146 -0.09 -5.16 -17.08
C ARG A 146 -1.55 -5.43 -17.41
N PHE A 147 -2.17 -6.27 -16.59
CA PHE A 147 -3.60 -6.57 -16.60
C PHE A 147 -4.33 -5.64 -15.63
N PHE A 148 -5.41 -5.02 -16.10
CA PHE A 148 -6.21 -4.11 -15.31
C PHE A 148 -7.67 -4.50 -15.30
N VAL A 149 -8.30 -4.42 -14.13
CA VAL A 149 -9.75 -4.56 -13.98
C VAL A 149 -10.42 -3.41 -14.75
N ASP A 150 -11.32 -3.75 -15.68
CA ASP A 150 -12.10 -2.79 -16.47
C ASP A 150 -13.44 -2.47 -15.77
N SER A 151 -13.37 -1.98 -14.54
CA SER A 151 -14.51 -1.52 -13.75
C SER A 151 -14.23 -0.15 -13.16
N ASN A 152 -15.20 0.77 -13.23
CA ASN A 152 -15.16 2.08 -12.57
C ASN A 152 -16.16 2.17 -11.40
N THR A 153 -16.75 1.04 -11.00
CA THR A 153 -17.61 0.92 -9.81
C THR A 153 -16.87 0.14 -8.72
N ILE A 154 -17.29 -1.09 -8.42
CA ILE A 154 -16.52 -2.01 -7.57
C ILE A 154 -15.23 -2.36 -8.31
N ASN A 155 -14.08 -2.09 -7.70
CA ASN A 155 -12.77 -2.40 -8.29
C ASN A 155 -11.74 -2.68 -7.18
N PRO A 156 -11.53 -3.96 -6.81
CA PRO A 156 -10.61 -4.35 -5.75
C PRO A 156 -9.12 -4.10 -6.10
N GLN A 157 -8.79 -3.87 -7.38
CA GLN A 157 -7.42 -3.56 -7.79
C GLN A 157 -7.05 -2.10 -7.46
N ASN A 158 -7.96 -1.16 -7.75
CA ASN A 158 -7.70 0.28 -7.63
C ASN A 158 -8.10 0.86 -6.26
N TYR A 159 -9.23 0.44 -5.70
CA TYR A 159 -9.72 0.93 -4.42
C TYR A 159 -9.11 0.12 -3.29
N LYS A 160 -7.97 0.61 -2.81
CA LYS A 160 -7.10 -0.11 -1.88
C LYS A 160 -7.63 -0.15 -0.46
N HIS A 161 -8.47 0.80 -0.05
CA HIS A 161 -8.91 0.86 1.34
C HIS A 161 -10.06 -0.09 1.63
N LEU A 162 -11.16 -0.10 0.87
CA LEU A 162 -12.33 -0.91 1.18
C LEU A 162 -12.54 -2.05 0.19
N HIS A 163 -12.70 -1.75 -1.11
CA HIS A 163 -13.10 -2.76 -2.09
C HIS A 163 -12.12 -3.94 -2.16
N ARG A 164 -10.81 -3.66 -2.09
CA ARG A 164 -9.76 -4.67 -2.11
C ARG A 164 -9.99 -5.76 -1.06
N PHE A 165 -10.38 -5.39 0.16
CA PHE A 165 -10.51 -6.32 1.28
C PHE A 165 -11.92 -6.92 1.40
N PHE A 166 -12.92 -6.25 0.84
CA PHE A 166 -14.30 -6.74 0.88
C PHE A 166 -14.63 -7.65 -0.29
N VAL A 167 -13.89 -7.55 -1.41
CA VAL A 167 -14.08 -8.35 -2.62
C VAL A 167 -12.81 -9.12 -2.91
N GLN A 168 -12.81 -10.42 -2.63
CA GLN A 168 -11.64 -11.29 -2.74
C GLN A 168 -11.89 -12.46 -3.71
N PRO A 169 -10.86 -13.05 -4.32
CA PRO A 169 -11.03 -14.32 -5.03
C PRO A 169 -11.69 -15.37 -4.14
N LYS A 170 -12.65 -16.14 -4.67
CA LYS A 170 -13.32 -17.20 -3.92
C LYS A 170 -12.36 -18.20 -3.30
N ALA A 171 -11.26 -18.48 -3.99
CA ALA A 171 -10.20 -19.37 -3.53
C ALA A 171 -9.46 -18.87 -2.28
N HIS A 172 -9.62 -17.60 -1.89
CA HIS A 172 -9.08 -17.08 -0.63
C HIS A 172 -9.95 -17.42 0.58
N ASN A 173 -11.21 -17.80 0.38
CA ASN A 173 -12.11 -18.15 1.48
C ASN A 173 -11.81 -19.55 2.00
N ASN A 174 -11.18 -19.63 3.18
CA ASN A 174 -10.83 -20.86 3.85
C ASN A 174 -11.75 -21.13 5.04
N THR A 175 -11.93 -22.41 5.37
CA THR A 175 -12.57 -22.83 6.62
C THR A 175 -11.50 -23.06 7.68
N TYR A 176 -11.41 -22.15 8.64
CA TYR A 176 -10.45 -22.18 9.73
C TYR A 176 -11.03 -22.93 10.94
N LYS A 177 -10.18 -23.70 11.60
CA LYS A 177 -10.39 -24.20 12.96
C LYS A 177 -9.42 -23.53 13.90
N ARG A 178 -9.92 -22.97 15.01
CA ARG A 178 -9.12 -22.33 16.05
C ARG A 178 -9.05 -23.20 17.32
N THR A 179 -7.86 -23.33 17.90
CA THR A 179 -7.66 -23.95 19.21
C THR A 179 -6.63 -23.14 20.00
N GLY A 180 -7.09 -22.38 20.98
CA GLY A 180 -6.27 -21.35 21.62
C GLY A 180 -5.84 -20.27 20.62
N ASN A 181 -4.53 -20.07 20.47
CA ASN A 181 -3.94 -19.15 19.48
C ASN A 181 -3.49 -19.84 18.19
N ARG A 182 -3.80 -21.15 18.02
CA ARG A 182 -3.44 -21.92 16.83
C ARG A 182 -4.59 -22.00 15.85
N PHE A 183 -4.26 -21.99 14.56
CA PHE A 183 -5.19 -22.03 13.45
C PHE A 183 -4.83 -23.17 12.50
N SER A 184 -5.85 -23.86 11.99
CA SER A 184 -5.67 -24.90 10.98
C SER A 184 -6.71 -24.80 9.87
N VAL A 185 -6.32 -25.18 8.66
CA VAL A 185 -7.19 -25.33 7.49
C VAL A 185 -6.95 -26.72 6.94
N GLU A 186 -8.00 -27.52 6.76
CA GLU A 186 -7.91 -28.91 6.29
C GLU A 186 -6.88 -29.76 7.08
N GLY A 187 -6.79 -29.53 8.39
CA GLY A 187 -5.86 -30.23 9.29
C GLY A 187 -4.40 -29.76 9.23
N LYS A 188 -4.05 -28.81 8.34
CA LYS A 188 -2.71 -28.21 8.27
C LYS A 188 -2.62 -26.98 9.16
N ASP A 189 -1.53 -26.87 9.92
CA ASP A 189 -1.25 -25.67 10.71
C ASP A 189 -0.97 -24.48 9.79
N VAL A 190 -1.76 -23.42 9.95
CA VAL A 190 -1.62 -22.16 9.21
C VAL A 190 -1.43 -20.98 10.17
N THR A 191 -1.10 -21.25 11.43
CA THR A 191 -0.92 -20.24 12.48
C THR A 191 0.03 -19.12 12.06
N PRO A 192 1.23 -19.38 11.49
CA PRO A 192 2.14 -18.30 11.07
C PRO A 192 1.53 -17.39 9.99
N LEU A 193 0.75 -17.96 9.05
CA LEU A 193 0.08 -17.19 8.00
C LEU A 193 -1.05 -16.33 8.55
N VAL A 194 -1.82 -16.86 9.50
CA VAL A 194 -2.88 -16.11 10.19
C VAL A 194 -2.29 -15.00 11.05
N HIS A 195 -1.20 -15.27 11.78
CA HIS A 195 -0.49 -14.25 12.56
C HIS A 195 0.03 -13.12 11.67
N TYR A 196 0.64 -13.47 10.54
CA TYR A 196 1.07 -12.50 9.54
C TYR A 196 -0.09 -11.64 9.01
N ALA A 197 -1.20 -12.27 8.61
CA ALA A 197 -2.38 -11.59 8.09
C ALA A 197 -3.04 -10.68 9.14
N LEU A 198 -3.09 -11.08 10.41
CA LEU A 198 -3.60 -10.26 11.51
C LEU A 198 -2.69 -9.07 11.80
N ALA A 199 -1.38 -9.30 11.86
CA ALA A 199 -0.40 -8.24 12.10
C ALA A 199 -0.47 -7.19 10.99
N GLN A 200 -0.41 -7.62 9.73
CA GLN A 200 -0.53 -6.73 8.59
C GLN A 200 -1.89 -6.03 8.54
N GLY A 201 -2.99 -6.76 8.80
CA GLY A 201 -4.33 -6.19 8.80
C GLY A 201 -4.51 -5.09 9.85
N PHE A 202 -3.80 -5.17 10.97
CA PHE A 202 -3.80 -4.17 12.03
C PHE A 202 -2.66 -3.13 11.93
N GLY A 203 -2.04 -3.00 10.76
CA GLY A 203 -1.07 -1.95 10.46
C GLY A 203 0.34 -2.21 10.99
N PHE A 204 0.63 -3.39 11.55
CA PHE A 204 1.99 -3.73 11.93
C PHE A 204 2.85 -3.87 10.68
N ALA A 205 3.99 -3.16 10.63
CA ALA A 205 4.89 -3.11 9.48
C ALA A 205 5.62 -4.45 9.22
N THR A 206 4.88 -5.47 8.82
CA THR A 206 5.32 -6.86 8.66
C THR A 206 6.46 -7.03 7.65
N ASP A 207 6.62 -6.10 6.70
CA ASP A 207 7.73 -6.08 5.73
C ASP A 207 9.08 -5.70 6.36
N LYS A 208 9.08 -5.19 7.60
CA LYS A 208 10.28 -4.70 8.33
C LYS A 208 10.44 -5.33 9.71
N LYS A 209 9.59 -6.30 10.06
CA LYS A 209 9.56 -6.95 11.37
C LYS A 209 9.92 -8.41 11.22
N SER A 210 10.61 -8.97 12.20
CA SER A 210 10.95 -10.39 12.17
C SER A 210 9.69 -11.24 12.27
N ASP A 211 9.75 -12.48 11.79
CA ASP A 211 8.61 -13.42 11.90
C ASP A 211 8.20 -13.63 13.38
N ALA A 212 9.16 -13.56 14.32
CA ALA A 212 8.91 -13.65 15.76
C ALA A 212 8.18 -12.43 16.33
N ASP A 213 8.55 -11.22 15.90
CA ASP A 213 7.85 -9.98 16.31
C ASP A 213 6.41 -9.97 15.79
N ILE A 214 6.22 -10.45 14.55
CA ILE A 214 4.91 -10.57 13.90
C ILE A 214 4.01 -11.54 14.69
N ALA A 215 4.55 -12.71 15.07
CA ALA A 215 3.84 -13.67 15.90
C ALA A 215 3.48 -13.07 17.27
N THR A 216 4.43 -12.40 17.92
CA THR A 216 4.22 -11.75 19.24
C THR A 216 3.10 -10.70 19.20
N PHE A 217 3.08 -9.87 18.15
CA PHE A 217 2.01 -8.89 17.94
C PHE A 217 0.65 -9.59 17.79
N ALA A 218 0.55 -10.59 16.92
CA ALA A 218 -0.69 -11.31 16.67
C ALA A 218 -1.20 -12.05 17.92
N GLU A 219 -0.32 -12.68 18.69
CA GLU A 219 -0.66 -13.33 19.96
C GLU A 219 -1.19 -12.33 20.99
N THR A 220 -0.60 -11.14 21.05
CA THR A 220 -1.07 -10.05 21.93
C THR A 220 -2.47 -9.59 21.51
N VAL A 221 -2.69 -9.37 20.22
CA VAL A 221 -4.03 -9.07 19.68
C VAL A 221 -5.05 -10.14 20.08
N LEU A 222 -4.73 -11.42 19.89
CA LEU A 222 -5.64 -12.53 20.20
C LEU A 222 -5.91 -12.67 21.69
N LYS A 223 -4.94 -12.33 22.55
CA LYS A 223 -5.06 -12.29 24.00
C LYS A 223 -5.92 -11.11 24.48
N ASP A 224 -5.71 -9.93 23.93
CA ASP A 224 -6.39 -8.70 24.36
C ASP A 224 -7.81 -8.62 23.83
N LEU A 225 -8.04 -9.12 22.62
CA LEU A 225 -9.35 -9.14 21.97
C LEU A 225 -10.09 -10.47 22.19
N ASN A 226 -9.74 -11.23 23.22
CA ASN A 226 -10.19 -12.60 23.46
C ASN A 226 -11.68 -12.79 23.83
N THR A 227 -12.48 -11.72 23.89
CA THR A 227 -13.92 -11.81 24.16
C THR A 227 -14.69 -10.83 23.27
N PRO A 228 -15.96 -11.13 22.91
CA PRO A 228 -16.78 -10.21 22.11
C PRO A 228 -16.89 -8.80 22.71
N LYS A 229 -16.91 -8.67 24.04
CA LYS A 229 -16.97 -7.37 24.73
C LYS A 229 -15.70 -6.55 24.52
N LYS A 230 -14.52 -7.16 24.69
CA LYS A 230 -13.22 -6.48 24.48
C LYS A 230 -13.04 -6.12 23.01
N LEU A 231 -13.34 -7.05 22.10
CA LEU A 231 -13.30 -6.82 20.66
C LEU A 231 -14.20 -5.63 20.23
N LYS A 232 -15.45 -5.59 20.72
CA LYS A 232 -16.36 -4.48 20.43
C LYS A 232 -15.85 -3.14 20.96
N LYS A 233 -15.24 -3.13 22.15
CA LYS A 233 -14.61 -1.92 22.72
C LYS A 233 -13.44 -1.45 21.84
N ALA A 234 -12.54 -2.36 21.47
CA ALA A 234 -11.38 -2.05 20.62
C ALA A 234 -11.81 -1.54 19.24
N ARG A 235 -12.73 -2.23 18.56
CA ARG A 235 -13.28 -1.79 17.27
C ARG A 235 -13.94 -0.42 17.36
N LYS A 236 -14.65 -0.12 18.45
CA LYS A 236 -15.24 1.21 18.66
C LYS A 236 -14.16 2.28 18.81
N ALA A 237 -13.17 2.05 19.68
CA ALA A 237 -12.06 2.99 19.89
C ALA A 237 -11.28 3.24 18.59
N PHE A 238 -10.98 2.18 17.85
CA PHE A 238 -10.36 2.27 16.53
C PHE A 238 -11.20 3.07 15.52
N LEU A 239 -12.52 2.86 15.48
CA LEU A 239 -13.40 3.65 14.59
C LEU A 239 -13.50 5.13 14.99
N ASP A 240 -13.27 5.45 16.26
CA ASP A 240 -13.36 6.81 16.80
C ASP A 240 -12.02 7.57 16.62
N ALA A 241 -10.87 6.89 16.74
CA ALA A 241 -9.55 7.51 16.78
C ALA A 241 -8.59 7.07 15.66
N GLY A 242 -8.88 6.00 14.94
CA GLY A 242 -7.98 5.38 13.96
C GLY A 242 -6.86 4.52 14.56
N VAL A 243 -6.83 4.40 15.88
CA VAL A 243 -5.80 3.68 16.63
C VAL A 243 -6.41 2.98 17.86
N TYR A 244 -5.79 1.88 18.29
CA TYR A 244 -6.10 1.21 19.55
C TYR A 244 -4.83 0.60 20.16
N GLU A 245 -4.48 1.03 21.37
CA GLU A 245 -3.32 0.53 22.11
C GLU A 245 -3.61 -0.85 22.74
N LEU A 246 -2.68 -1.78 22.53
CA LEU A 246 -2.64 -3.12 23.12
C LEU A 246 -1.96 -3.08 24.49
N SER A 247 -2.13 -4.14 25.27
CA SER A 247 -1.61 -4.25 26.64
C SER A 247 -0.07 -4.20 26.76
N ASN A 248 0.65 -4.40 25.66
CA ASN A 248 2.11 -4.32 25.59
C ASN A 248 2.63 -2.98 25.03
N GLY A 249 1.76 -1.98 24.85
CA GLY A 249 2.08 -0.68 24.28
C GLY A 249 2.25 -0.66 22.76
N GLN A 250 2.03 -1.79 22.07
CA GLN A 250 1.91 -1.80 20.61
C GLN A 250 0.51 -1.31 20.20
N GLU A 251 0.37 -0.84 18.97
CA GLU A 251 -0.89 -0.25 18.50
C GLU A 251 -1.47 -1.02 17.31
N ILE A 252 -2.79 -1.12 17.29
CA ILE A 252 -3.56 -1.39 16.07
C ILE A 252 -3.79 -0.04 15.39
N GLU A 253 -3.36 0.13 14.15
CA GLU A 253 -3.45 1.39 13.41
C GLU A 253 -3.93 1.20 11.96
N ILE A 254 -4.16 2.31 11.26
CA ILE A 254 -4.63 2.29 9.87
C ILE A 254 -3.44 2.32 8.91
N GLU A 255 -3.06 1.14 8.40
CA GLU A 255 -2.36 1.05 7.11
C GLU A 255 -3.39 0.97 5.96
N HIS A 256 -4.32 0.03 6.09
CA HIS A 256 -5.42 -0.18 5.16
C HIS A 256 -6.74 -0.42 5.93
N LEU A 257 -7.65 0.57 5.88
CA LEU A 257 -8.87 0.56 6.69
C LEU A 257 -9.74 -0.69 6.52
N GLY A 258 -9.99 -1.15 5.30
CA GLY A 258 -10.77 -2.36 5.04
C GLY A 258 -10.06 -3.64 5.49
N HIS A 259 -8.72 -3.65 5.51
CA HIS A 259 -7.93 -4.78 6.03
C HIS A 259 -8.08 -4.87 7.55
N ALA A 260 -8.02 -3.74 8.25
CA ALA A 260 -8.27 -3.66 9.70
C ALA A 260 -9.69 -4.12 10.04
N ILE A 261 -10.70 -3.70 9.28
CA ILE A 261 -12.09 -4.17 9.46
C ILE A 261 -12.19 -5.67 9.20
N GLN A 262 -11.53 -6.17 8.15
CA GLN A 262 -11.49 -7.61 7.84
C GLN A 262 -10.81 -8.40 8.97
N ALA A 263 -9.73 -7.89 9.57
CA ALA A 263 -9.04 -8.49 10.71
C ALA A 263 -9.91 -8.48 11.97
N PHE A 264 -10.61 -7.38 12.28
CA PHE A 264 -11.60 -7.35 13.36
C PHE A 264 -12.70 -8.40 13.16
N LYS A 265 -13.21 -8.53 11.93
CA LYS A 265 -14.21 -9.56 11.60
C LYS A 265 -13.64 -10.97 11.77
N PHE A 266 -12.42 -11.24 11.31
CA PHE A 266 -11.77 -12.54 11.51
C PHE A 266 -11.70 -12.92 12.99
N VAL A 267 -11.29 -11.97 13.85
CA VAL A 267 -11.27 -12.20 15.30
C VAL A 267 -12.69 -12.43 15.84
N GLU A 268 -13.69 -11.64 15.40
CA GLU A 268 -15.10 -11.79 15.77
C GLU A 268 -15.64 -13.19 15.44
N ASP A 269 -15.45 -13.63 14.21
CA ASP A 269 -15.91 -14.93 13.72
C ASP A 269 -15.24 -16.07 14.50
N SER A 270 -13.93 -15.94 14.79
CA SER A 270 -13.17 -16.93 15.57
C SER A 270 -13.62 -17.07 17.03
N LEU A 271 -14.31 -16.08 17.59
CA LEU A 271 -14.84 -16.08 18.95
C LEU A 271 -16.29 -16.54 19.02
N THR A 272 -17.07 -16.28 17.96
CA THR A 272 -18.52 -16.49 17.94
C THR A 272 -18.93 -17.81 17.29
N SER A 273 -18.03 -18.44 16.53
CA SER A 273 -18.26 -19.74 15.88
C SER A 273 -17.35 -20.83 16.51
N PRO A 274 -17.77 -21.46 17.62
CA PRO A 274 -16.98 -22.50 18.27
C PRO A 274 -16.80 -23.71 17.34
N GLY A 275 -15.56 -23.97 16.93
CA GLY A 275 -15.21 -25.09 16.06
C GLY A 275 -14.58 -24.63 14.75
N GLN A 276 -15.42 -24.22 13.80
CA GLN A 276 -14.99 -23.79 12.47
C GLN A 276 -15.67 -22.48 12.06
N PHE A 277 -14.94 -21.66 11.29
CA PHE A 277 -15.48 -20.44 10.70
C PHE A 277 -14.84 -20.20 9.33
N GLU A 278 -15.57 -19.54 8.44
CA GLU A 278 -15.06 -19.17 7.13
C GLU A 278 -14.49 -17.76 7.14
N SER A 279 -13.35 -17.56 6.50
CA SER A 279 -12.83 -16.22 6.28
C SER A 279 -11.98 -16.14 5.02
N ALA A 280 -11.93 -14.95 4.43
CA ALA A 280 -11.03 -14.59 3.34
C ALA A 280 -9.96 -13.59 3.79
N ILE A 281 -9.56 -13.63 5.08
CA ILE A 281 -8.49 -12.76 5.59
C ILE A 281 -7.26 -12.87 4.68
N THR A 282 -6.76 -11.72 4.22
CA THR A 282 -5.65 -11.69 3.26
C THR A 282 -4.35 -11.26 3.91
N ALA A 283 -3.25 -11.69 3.30
CA ALA A 283 -1.94 -11.08 3.46
C ALA A 283 -1.44 -10.64 2.08
N GLU A 284 -0.97 -9.41 1.95
CA GLU A 284 -0.33 -8.87 0.74
C GLU A 284 1.19 -9.01 0.87
N PHE A 285 1.80 -9.78 -0.03
CA PHE A 285 3.25 -9.92 -0.11
C PHE A 285 3.77 -9.04 -1.24
N ASP A 286 4.36 -7.90 -0.89
CA ASP A 286 4.98 -7.00 -1.87
C ASP A 286 6.48 -7.30 -2.03
N ALA A 287 6.94 -7.25 -3.27
CA ALA A 287 8.33 -7.51 -3.58
C ALA A 287 9.16 -6.23 -3.41
N VAL A 288 10.24 -6.31 -2.63
CA VAL A 288 11.13 -5.19 -2.34
C VAL A 288 11.74 -4.62 -3.62
N THR A 289 11.26 -3.45 -4.05
CA THR A 289 11.74 -2.74 -5.25
C THR A 289 11.77 -3.62 -6.51
N SER A 290 10.69 -4.38 -6.73
CA SER A 290 10.55 -5.38 -7.81
C SER A 290 10.97 -4.90 -9.21
N GLY A 291 10.60 -3.68 -9.60
CA GLY A 291 10.97 -3.12 -10.91
C GLY A 291 12.48 -2.99 -11.11
N PHE A 292 13.22 -2.68 -10.05
CA PHE A 292 14.68 -2.62 -10.10
C PHE A 292 15.30 -4.01 -10.11
N ALA A 293 14.78 -4.93 -9.29
CA ALA A 293 15.22 -6.33 -9.25
C ALA A 293 15.12 -6.99 -10.64
N LEU A 294 13.94 -6.90 -11.27
CA LEU A 294 13.70 -7.45 -12.60
C LEU A 294 14.62 -6.82 -13.65
N LYS A 295 14.83 -5.50 -13.58
CA LYS A 295 15.76 -4.81 -14.47
C LYS A 295 17.18 -5.32 -14.32
N LEU A 296 17.68 -5.51 -13.11
CA LEU A 296 19.04 -6.03 -12.89
C LEU A 296 19.22 -7.46 -13.39
N LEU A 297 18.20 -8.30 -13.24
CA LEU A 297 18.21 -9.68 -13.74
C LEU A 297 18.15 -9.75 -15.27
N GLN A 298 17.35 -8.89 -15.91
CA GLN A 298 17.19 -8.87 -17.37
C GLN A 298 18.29 -8.07 -18.07
N MET A 299 18.81 -7.04 -17.41
CA MET A 299 19.78 -6.08 -17.93
C MET A 299 20.84 -5.78 -16.85
N PRO A 300 21.86 -6.65 -16.69
CA PRO A 300 22.87 -6.53 -15.64
C PRO A 300 23.90 -5.41 -15.91
N VAL A 301 23.44 -4.16 -15.97
CA VAL A 301 24.22 -2.98 -16.38
C VAL A 301 25.13 -2.40 -15.28
N VAL A 302 25.08 -2.94 -14.07
CA VAL A 302 25.86 -2.45 -12.90
C VAL A 302 27.18 -3.22 -12.68
N GLY A 303 27.54 -4.11 -13.62
CA GLY A 303 28.84 -4.80 -13.66
C GLY A 303 29.17 -5.53 -12.35
N ARG A 304 30.37 -5.26 -11.81
CA ARG A 304 30.88 -5.93 -10.60
C ARG A 304 30.01 -5.73 -9.35
N LYS A 305 29.13 -4.71 -9.33
CA LYS A 305 28.22 -4.42 -8.21
C LYS A 305 26.87 -5.13 -8.31
N LEU A 306 26.66 -5.99 -9.31
CA LEU A 306 25.37 -6.65 -9.56
C LEU A 306 24.85 -7.39 -8.32
N PHE A 307 25.64 -8.29 -7.75
CA PHE A 307 25.21 -9.07 -6.59
C PHE A 307 25.03 -8.21 -5.33
N THR A 308 25.80 -7.14 -5.17
CA THR A 308 25.57 -6.17 -4.09
C THR A 308 24.18 -5.57 -4.20
N TRP A 309 23.78 -5.11 -5.39
CA TRP A 309 22.46 -4.51 -5.61
C TRP A 309 21.32 -5.53 -5.63
N LEU A 310 21.55 -6.74 -6.14
CA LEU A 310 20.59 -7.85 -6.07
C LEU A 310 20.30 -8.24 -4.61
N GLY A 311 21.31 -8.22 -3.73
CA GLY A 311 21.10 -8.44 -2.30
C GLY A 311 20.14 -7.42 -1.69
N LYS A 312 20.18 -6.15 -2.13
CA LYS A 312 19.30 -5.06 -1.65
C LYS A 312 17.83 -5.20 -2.02
N VAL A 313 17.49 -6.20 -2.83
CA VAL A 313 16.12 -6.54 -3.25
C VAL A 313 15.76 -8.00 -2.95
N GLY A 314 16.55 -8.68 -2.11
CA GLY A 314 16.25 -10.03 -1.63
C GLY A 314 16.81 -11.17 -2.49
N ILE A 315 17.73 -10.89 -3.41
CA ILE A 315 18.38 -11.91 -4.23
C ILE A 315 19.81 -12.10 -3.73
N PHE A 316 19.99 -13.14 -2.91
CA PHE A 316 21.25 -13.48 -2.26
C PHE A 316 21.91 -14.69 -2.92
N LYS A 317 23.24 -14.74 -2.86
CA LYS A 317 23.97 -15.99 -3.07
C LYS A 317 23.84 -16.84 -1.82
N HIS A 318 23.87 -18.16 -1.99
CA HIS A 318 23.85 -19.07 -0.85
C HIS A 318 25.03 -18.84 0.12
N SER A 319 26.16 -18.35 -0.39
CA SER A 319 27.35 -18.02 0.39
C SER A 319 27.30 -16.64 1.08
N ASP A 320 26.24 -15.85 0.91
CA ASP A 320 26.20 -14.51 1.48
C ASP A 320 26.05 -14.58 3.01
N ALA A 321 27.01 -14.02 3.74
CA ALA A 321 27.08 -14.09 5.20
C ALA A 321 25.85 -13.52 5.93
N ILE A 322 25.07 -12.66 5.25
CA ILE A 322 23.80 -12.14 5.77
C ILE A 322 22.79 -13.26 6.07
N LEU A 323 22.82 -14.35 5.31
CA LEU A 323 21.93 -15.48 5.50
C LEU A 323 22.25 -16.27 6.78
N ASN A 324 23.49 -16.20 7.27
CA ASN A 324 23.89 -16.82 8.54
C ASN A 324 23.46 -15.99 9.77
N ARG A 325 22.89 -14.80 9.56
CA ARG A 325 22.40 -13.92 10.63
C ARG A 325 20.91 -14.14 10.93
N VAL A 326 20.23 -14.99 10.16
CA VAL A 326 18.79 -15.26 10.29
C VAL A 326 18.55 -16.76 10.30
N ASP A 327 17.65 -17.23 11.16
CA ASP A 327 17.32 -18.65 11.24
C ASP A 327 16.50 -19.12 10.03
N VAL A 328 15.60 -18.26 9.55
CA VAL A 328 14.79 -18.48 8.36
C VAL A 328 15.11 -17.39 7.33
N PRO A 329 15.67 -17.76 6.16
CA PRO A 329 15.93 -16.82 5.07
C PRO A 329 14.64 -16.20 4.52
N SER A 330 14.25 -15.05 5.06
CA SER A 330 13.16 -14.21 4.56
C SER A 330 13.63 -12.76 4.48
N MET A 331 13.05 -11.99 3.57
CA MET A 331 13.41 -10.58 3.45
C MET A 331 13.00 -9.78 4.69
N ASN A 332 11.91 -10.17 5.35
CA ASN A 332 11.46 -9.55 6.60
C ASN A 332 12.51 -9.73 7.71
N ASN A 333 13.01 -10.95 7.88
CA ASN A 333 14.06 -11.24 8.87
C ASN A 333 15.35 -10.48 8.53
N VAL A 334 15.75 -10.44 7.26
CA VAL A 334 16.93 -9.68 6.82
C VAL A 334 16.77 -8.17 7.05
N LEU A 335 15.61 -7.59 6.75
CA LEU A 335 15.32 -6.16 6.96
C LEU A 335 15.19 -5.81 8.45
N SER A 336 14.80 -6.77 9.29
CA SER A 336 14.70 -6.58 10.73
C SER A 336 16.06 -6.58 11.46
N LEU A 337 17.13 -7.03 10.80
CA LEU A 337 18.46 -7.12 11.40
C LEU A 337 18.96 -5.75 11.86
N GLN A 338 19.18 -5.65 13.17
CA GLN A 338 19.80 -4.49 13.79
C GLN A 338 21.31 -4.49 13.61
N GLU A 339 21.90 -3.31 13.77
CA GLU A 339 23.34 -3.15 13.91
C GLU A 339 23.82 -3.79 15.21
N ASN A 340 25.02 -4.39 15.19
CA ASN A 340 25.74 -4.80 16.40
C ASN A 340 27.21 -4.40 16.24
N LYS A 341 27.57 -3.25 16.81
CA LYS A 341 28.91 -2.65 16.71
C LYS A 341 29.99 -3.51 17.37
N GLU A 342 29.67 -4.19 18.48
CA GLU A 342 30.60 -5.08 19.19
C GLU A 342 31.02 -6.29 18.36
N ARG A 343 30.12 -6.78 17.51
CA ARG A 343 30.35 -7.92 16.61
C ARG A 343 30.73 -7.50 15.19
N GLY A 344 30.90 -6.19 14.93
CA GLY A 344 31.19 -5.65 13.59
C GLY A 344 30.07 -5.90 12.57
N LEU A 345 28.82 -6.04 13.01
CA LEU A 345 27.68 -6.34 12.14
C LEU A 345 26.91 -5.06 11.79
N GLU A 346 26.94 -4.68 10.53
CA GLU A 346 26.18 -3.52 10.04
C GLU A 346 24.68 -3.84 9.90
N LYS A 347 23.86 -2.78 10.01
CA LYS A 347 22.44 -2.82 9.67
C LYS A 347 22.24 -3.12 8.19
N PHE A 348 21.26 -3.96 7.87
CA PHE A 348 20.90 -4.18 6.48
C PHE A 348 20.12 -2.96 5.93
N LEU A 349 20.61 -2.38 4.83
CA LEU A 349 19.95 -1.27 4.14
C LEU A 349 19.25 -1.78 2.88
N ASP A 350 17.99 -1.37 2.66
CA ASP A 350 17.29 -1.59 1.39
C ASP A 350 17.90 -0.77 0.24
N SER A 351 17.42 -0.96 -0.99
CA SER A 351 17.97 -0.26 -2.17
C SER A 351 17.92 1.28 -2.08
N TYR A 352 16.88 1.83 -1.47
CA TYR A 352 16.72 3.27 -1.31
C TYR A 352 17.63 3.80 -0.20
N GLN A 353 17.67 3.11 0.93
CA GLN A 353 18.53 3.43 2.06
C GLN A 353 20.01 3.31 1.68
N PHE A 354 20.37 2.29 0.90
CA PHE A 354 21.73 2.10 0.41
C PHE A 354 22.16 3.19 -0.56
N LEU A 355 21.25 3.72 -1.40
CA LEU A 355 21.57 4.91 -2.19
C LEU A 355 21.69 6.14 -1.29
N ALA A 356 20.75 6.32 -0.37
CA ALA A 356 20.71 7.46 0.55
C ALA A 356 21.92 7.51 1.49
N SER A 357 22.52 6.37 1.86
CA SER A 357 23.71 6.35 2.72
C SER A 357 24.95 6.97 2.08
N SER A 358 24.93 7.19 0.77
CA SER A 358 25.98 7.92 0.06
C SER A 358 25.83 9.44 0.15
N VAL A 359 24.71 9.94 0.68
CA VAL A 359 24.45 11.37 0.89
C VAL A 359 25.33 11.87 2.02
N LYS A 360 26.20 12.83 1.69
CA LYS A 360 27.00 13.56 2.67
C LYS A 360 26.37 14.93 2.90
N ASN A 361 26.44 15.42 4.14
CA ASN A 361 26.09 16.80 4.45
C ASN A 361 26.86 17.73 3.51
N THR A 362 26.13 18.49 2.71
CA THR A 362 26.71 19.40 1.73
C THR A 362 27.12 20.66 2.48
N SER A 363 28.40 21.02 2.46
CA SER A 363 28.82 22.30 3.03
C SER A 363 28.35 23.46 2.14
N PHE A 364 28.20 24.67 2.71
CA PHE A 364 27.91 25.86 1.92
C PHE A 364 28.94 26.08 0.79
N LYS A 365 30.21 25.73 1.06
CA LYS A 365 31.29 25.75 0.06
C LYS A 365 31.03 24.77 -1.09
N ALA A 366 30.56 23.56 -0.80
CA ALA A 366 30.19 22.58 -1.81
C ALA A 366 28.95 23.04 -2.60
N LEU A 367 27.96 23.65 -1.95
CA LEU A 367 26.79 24.25 -2.62
C LEU A 367 27.22 25.33 -3.63
N LYS A 368 28.06 26.28 -3.21
CA LYS A 368 28.63 27.32 -4.10
C LYS A 368 29.39 26.72 -5.29
N THR A 369 30.15 25.65 -5.04
CA THR A 369 30.94 24.98 -6.07
C THR A 369 30.05 24.24 -7.08
N ASN A 370 28.94 23.67 -6.64
CA ASN A 370 28.02 22.91 -7.50
C ASN A 370 26.99 23.79 -8.21
N ALA A 371 26.74 25.00 -7.72
CA ALA A 371 25.77 25.94 -8.27
C ALA A 371 26.43 27.19 -8.89
N LYS A 372 27.57 27.02 -9.56
CA LYS A 372 28.39 28.10 -10.18
C LYS A 372 27.60 29.06 -11.10
N GLY A 373 26.43 28.65 -11.59
CA GLY A 373 25.54 29.48 -12.43
C GLY A 373 24.57 30.38 -11.66
N SER A 374 24.38 30.21 -10.35
CA SER A 374 23.37 30.95 -9.57
C SER A 374 23.88 32.35 -9.16
N PRO A 375 23.23 33.45 -9.58
CA PRO A 375 23.61 34.80 -9.18
C PRO A 375 23.58 35.00 -7.66
N LEU A 376 22.61 34.37 -6.98
CA LEU A 376 22.43 34.41 -5.53
C LEU A 376 23.61 33.79 -4.77
N LEU A 377 24.23 32.74 -5.33
CA LEU A 377 25.35 32.02 -4.69
C LEU A 377 26.73 32.59 -5.07
N LYS A 378 26.79 33.54 -6.02
CA LYS A 378 28.03 34.23 -6.43
C LYS A 378 28.43 35.31 -5.44
N SER A 379 27.47 36.04 -4.88
CA SER A 379 27.75 37.00 -3.81
C SER A 379 28.03 36.26 -2.49
N ASP A 380 29.04 36.69 -1.74
CA ASP A 380 29.27 36.21 -0.37
C ASP A 380 28.29 36.87 0.63
N ASN A 381 27.01 36.88 0.24
CA ASN A 381 25.93 37.58 0.91
C ASN A 381 25.56 36.85 2.21
N LYS A 382 25.57 37.59 3.32
CA LYS A 382 25.16 37.11 4.65
C LYS A 382 23.75 36.49 4.63
N TYR A 383 22.80 37.10 3.92
CA TYR A 383 21.45 36.55 3.76
C TYR A 383 21.43 35.13 3.18
N VAL A 384 22.29 34.84 2.19
CA VAL A 384 22.34 33.53 1.53
C VAL A 384 23.05 32.49 2.41
N LYS A 385 24.02 32.92 3.22
CA LYS A 385 24.66 32.08 4.25
C LYS A 385 23.66 31.74 5.36
N ASP A 386 22.93 32.73 5.85
CA ASP A 386 21.92 32.58 6.90
C ASP A 386 20.75 31.70 6.41
N LEU A 387 20.26 31.93 5.19
CA LEU A 387 19.25 31.09 4.56
C LEU A 387 19.74 29.65 4.36
N TRP A 388 20.98 29.45 3.92
CA TRP A 388 21.54 28.10 3.82
C TRP A 388 21.68 27.44 5.19
N SER A 389 22.10 28.18 6.22
CA SER A 389 22.18 27.64 7.59
C SER A 389 20.81 27.10 8.02
N ALA A 390 19.78 27.94 7.91
CA ALA A 390 18.40 27.56 8.26
C ALA A 390 17.87 26.39 7.42
N VAL A 391 18.11 26.37 6.11
CA VAL A 391 17.64 25.28 5.23
C VAL A 391 18.44 23.99 5.46
N SER A 392 19.75 24.08 5.69
CA SER A 392 20.62 22.91 5.84
C SER A 392 20.33 22.11 7.10
N GLU A 393 19.81 22.76 8.14
CA GLU A 393 19.36 22.11 9.38
C GLU A 393 18.10 21.28 9.19
N VAL A 394 17.22 21.67 8.27
CA VAL A 394 15.96 20.95 7.98
C VAL A 394 16.08 19.97 6.81
N LEU A 395 17.21 19.95 6.10
CA LEU A 395 17.44 18.97 5.05
C LEU A 395 17.63 17.57 5.65
N PRO A 396 16.96 16.53 5.12
CA PRO A 396 17.19 15.16 5.55
C PRO A 396 18.66 14.80 5.36
N SER A 397 19.31 14.35 6.43
CA SER A 397 20.69 13.87 6.42
C SER A 397 20.77 12.39 6.81
N ALA A 398 21.88 11.74 6.46
CA ALA A 398 22.16 10.43 7.00
C ALA A 398 22.39 10.60 8.51
N ASP A 399 21.71 9.80 9.33
CA ASP A 399 21.80 9.88 10.78
C ASP A 399 23.27 9.63 11.21
N PRO A 400 23.86 10.52 12.04
CA PRO A 400 25.19 10.31 12.60
C PRO A 400 25.38 8.95 13.31
N GLU A 401 24.29 8.35 13.81
CA GLU A 401 24.33 7.06 14.53
C GLU A 401 24.27 5.83 13.62
N GLY A 402 24.16 6.00 12.30
CA GLY A 402 24.20 4.91 11.31
C GLY A 402 22.86 4.57 10.66
N GLY A 403 21.80 5.30 11.00
CA GLY A 403 20.47 5.21 10.39
C GLY A 403 20.31 6.02 9.09
N ILE A 404 19.36 5.62 8.24
CA ILE A 404 18.83 6.48 7.18
C ILE A 404 17.42 6.86 7.59
N SER A 405 17.17 8.16 7.77
CA SER A 405 15.86 8.67 8.18
C SER A 405 14.78 8.31 7.16
N SER A 406 13.52 8.26 7.62
CA SER A 406 12.38 7.93 6.76
C SER A 406 12.20 8.97 5.65
N GLU A 407 12.46 10.23 5.97
CA GLU A 407 12.38 11.42 5.13
C GLU A 407 13.46 11.34 4.03
N LEU A 408 14.71 11.03 4.42
CA LEU A 408 15.80 10.86 3.46
C LEU A 408 15.54 9.68 2.52
N ARG A 409 15.07 8.55 3.06
CA ARG A 409 14.69 7.39 2.23
C ARG A 409 13.58 7.76 1.23
N ASN A 410 12.56 8.49 1.67
CA ASN A 410 11.44 8.91 0.82
C ASN A 410 11.88 9.90 -0.27
N LEU A 411 12.75 10.85 0.06
CA LEU A 411 13.36 11.78 -0.90
C LEU A 411 14.09 11.04 -2.04
N PHE A 412 14.75 9.92 -1.72
CA PHE A 412 15.52 9.13 -2.69
C PHE A 412 14.68 8.10 -3.47
N LYS A 413 13.53 7.67 -2.94
CA LYS A 413 12.66 6.66 -3.57
C LYS A 413 12.27 7.04 -4.99
N TYR A 414 11.74 8.25 -5.18
CA TYR A 414 11.26 8.68 -6.50
C TYR A 414 12.39 8.89 -7.53
N PRO A 415 13.48 9.63 -7.21
CA PRO A 415 14.66 9.72 -8.08
C PRO A 415 15.22 8.36 -8.46
N PHE A 416 15.36 7.45 -7.50
CA PHE A 416 15.86 6.10 -7.75
C PHE A 416 15.00 5.35 -8.77
N MET A 417 13.68 5.31 -8.57
CA MET A 417 12.78 4.61 -9.48
C MET A 417 12.79 5.23 -10.88
N THR A 418 12.68 6.56 -10.97
CA THR A 418 12.51 7.22 -12.26
C THR A 418 13.80 7.32 -13.06
N PHE A 419 14.96 7.47 -12.41
CA PHE A 419 16.24 7.30 -13.08
C PHE A 419 16.36 5.91 -13.69
N ASN A 420 15.93 4.88 -12.95
CA ASN A 420 15.91 3.51 -13.47
C ASN A 420 14.91 3.30 -14.62
N TYR A 421 13.90 4.17 -14.77
CA TYR A 421 13.03 4.25 -15.95
C TYR A 421 13.49 5.27 -17.00
N ALA A 422 14.76 5.66 -16.97
CA ALA A 422 15.41 6.57 -17.91
C ALA A 422 14.89 8.02 -17.90
N SER A 423 14.29 8.47 -16.79
CA SER A 423 14.02 9.90 -16.60
C SER A 423 15.33 10.70 -16.56
N SER A 424 15.34 11.83 -17.25
CA SER A 424 16.51 12.72 -17.26
C SER A 424 16.76 13.33 -15.88
N ILE A 425 18.02 13.62 -15.56
CA ILE A 425 18.42 14.33 -14.34
C ILE A 425 17.67 15.67 -14.21
N LYS A 426 17.42 16.36 -15.34
CA LYS A 426 16.66 17.62 -15.36
C LYS A 426 15.23 17.44 -14.85
N SER A 427 14.54 16.38 -15.29
CA SER A 427 13.18 16.07 -14.83
C SER A 427 13.15 15.71 -13.35
N ILE A 428 14.11 14.90 -12.88
CA ILE A 428 14.24 14.53 -11.47
C ILE A 428 14.42 15.78 -10.60
N ARG A 429 15.36 16.67 -10.97
CA ARG A 429 15.60 17.94 -10.26
C ARG A 429 14.36 18.84 -10.21
N THR A 430 13.66 18.96 -11.34
CA THR A 430 12.44 19.79 -11.41
C THR A 430 11.37 19.29 -10.46
N ARG A 431 11.22 17.96 -10.33
CA ARG A 431 10.22 17.38 -9.43
C ARG A 431 10.62 17.43 -7.97
N LEU A 432 11.89 17.20 -7.65
CA LEU A 432 12.42 17.38 -6.29
C LEU A 432 12.22 18.81 -5.80
N LYS A 433 12.42 19.80 -6.68
CA LYS A 433 12.10 21.21 -6.37
C LYS A 433 10.63 21.39 -6.02
N GLY A 434 9.71 20.75 -6.75
CA GLY A 434 8.29 20.82 -6.45
C GLY A 434 7.96 20.24 -5.07
N THR A 435 8.49 19.06 -4.75
CA THR A 435 8.30 18.42 -3.44
C THR A 435 8.81 19.31 -2.29
N MET A 436 10.02 19.87 -2.40
CA MET A 436 10.57 20.77 -1.38
C MET A 436 9.87 22.14 -1.27
N GLN A 437 8.95 22.47 -2.18
CA GLN A 437 8.16 23.71 -2.14
C GLN A 437 6.76 23.48 -1.60
N ASP A 438 6.29 22.24 -1.64
CA ASP A 438 4.96 21.84 -1.17
C ASP A 438 5.04 21.29 0.28
N ASP A 439 6.22 20.79 0.72
CA ASP A 439 6.59 20.55 2.14
C ASP A 439 7.17 21.82 2.78
#